data_AF-A0A8H3CLC8-F1
#
_entry.id   AF-A0A8H3CLC8-F1
#
_cell.length_a   1.000
_cell.length_b   1.000
_cell.length_c   1.000
_cell.angle_alpha   90.00
_cell.angle_beta   90.00
_cell.angle_gamma   90.00
#
_symmetry.space_group_name_H-M   'P 1'
#
loop_
_entity.id
_entity.type
_entity.pdbx_description
1 polymer ?
#
loop_
_entity_poly.entity_id
_entity_poly.type
_entity_poly.pdbx_seq_one_letter_code
_entity_poly.pdbx_strand_id
1 'polypeptide(L)'
;DTSFVADLQLELDSWRNSLPDSLFSRQDIAPAHSHILCLHILYWLITLRLYFPVYRQARSDGQDSKPDIEDRFIKLCNRATEELLQLFSEFDKRYSSKYLPRSLLQAIVICGDALILERDQASKEAPKVRDNGQEGIELCICTLQVAGETWPHAANLALRLQARAAM
;
A
#
# COMPACT_ATOMS: atom_id res chain seq x y z
N ASP A 1 -18.54 -6.47 8.28
CA ASP A 1 -19.24 -7.49 7.50
C ASP A 1 -18.30 -8.01 6.41
N THR A 2 -17.68 -9.17 6.62
CA THR A 2 -16.58 -9.67 5.76
C THR A 2 -17.06 -10.11 4.37
N SER A 3 -18.34 -10.48 4.25
CA SER A 3 -18.97 -10.80 2.96
C SER A 3 -18.99 -9.59 2.04
N PHE A 4 -19.42 -8.44 2.55
CA PHE A 4 -19.47 -7.18 1.80
C PHE A 4 -18.09 -6.74 1.29
N VAL A 5 -17.04 -6.93 2.09
CA VAL A 5 -15.66 -6.62 1.69
C VAL A 5 -15.21 -7.51 0.52
N ALA A 6 -15.56 -8.80 0.54
CA ALA A 6 -15.25 -9.72 -0.54
C ALA A 6 -16.01 -9.38 -1.83
N ASP A 7 -17.28 -9.00 -1.72
CA ASP A 7 -18.11 -8.60 -2.86
C ASP A 7 -17.56 -7.34 -3.54
N LEU A 8 -17.20 -6.31 -2.75
CA LEU A 8 -16.58 -5.09 -3.28
C LEU A 8 -15.22 -5.36 -3.95
N GLN A 9 -14.42 -6.27 -3.42
CA GLN A 9 -13.17 -6.64 -4.07
C GLN A 9 -13.42 -7.34 -5.41
N LEU A 10 -14.44 -8.21 -5.51
CA LEU A 10 -14.81 -8.84 -6.77
C LEU A 10 -15.24 -7.80 -7.82
N GLU A 11 -16.02 -6.79 -7.42
CA GLU A 11 -16.38 -5.68 -8.30
C GLU A 11 -15.16 -4.88 -8.75
N LEU A 12 -14.21 -4.59 -7.83
CA LEU A 12 -12.98 -3.88 -8.13
C LEU A 12 -12.08 -4.68 -9.11
N ASP A 13 -11.96 -5.98 -8.92
CA ASP A 13 -11.20 -6.86 -9.80
C ASP A 13 -11.86 -7.00 -11.17
N SER A 14 -13.19 -7.10 -11.22
CA SER A 14 -13.96 -7.08 -12.46
C SER A 14 -13.73 -5.77 -13.24
N TRP A 15 -13.80 -4.63 -12.55
CA TRP A 15 -13.49 -3.33 -13.14
C TRP A 15 -12.06 -3.30 -13.69
N ARG A 16 -11.06 -3.73 -12.92
CA ARG A 16 -9.67 -3.76 -13.36
C ARG A 16 -9.51 -4.64 -14.61
N ASN A 17 -10.11 -5.83 -14.64
CA ASN A 17 -10.03 -6.75 -15.76
C ASN A 17 -10.78 -6.26 -17.01
N SER A 18 -11.70 -5.30 -16.86
CA SER A 18 -12.38 -4.65 -17.99
C SER A 18 -11.56 -3.54 -18.66
N LEU A 19 -10.42 -3.14 -18.06
CA LEU A 19 -9.59 -2.07 -18.58
C LEU A 19 -8.88 -2.49 -19.89
N PRO A 20 -8.69 -1.56 -20.84
CA PRO A 20 -7.91 -1.84 -22.06
C PRO A 20 -6.46 -2.24 -21.77
N ASP A 21 -5.94 -3.18 -22.56
CA ASP A 21 -4.53 -3.65 -22.50
C ASP A 21 -3.50 -2.51 -22.50
N SER A 22 -3.80 -1.38 -23.16
CA SER A 22 -2.91 -0.21 -23.20
C SER A 22 -2.65 0.43 -21.83
N LEU A 23 -3.51 0.18 -20.84
CA LEU A 23 -3.39 0.68 -19.47
C LEU A 23 -2.59 -0.27 -18.57
N PHE A 24 -2.27 -1.47 -19.05
CA PHE A 24 -1.33 -2.36 -18.41
C PHE A 24 0.03 -2.13 -19.06
N SER A 25 0.97 -1.56 -18.30
CA SER A 25 2.31 -1.22 -18.77
C SER A 25 3.01 -2.43 -19.40
N ARG A 26 2.93 -2.59 -20.73
CA ARG A 26 3.77 -3.54 -21.45
C ARG A 26 5.19 -3.00 -21.43
N GLN A 27 6.12 -3.81 -20.92
CA GLN A 27 7.51 -3.43 -20.61
C GLN A 27 8.30 -2.86 -21.80
N ASP A 28 7.84 -3.06 -23.04
CA ASP A 28 8.69 -2.87 -24.22
C ASP A 28 8.39 -1.67 -25.13
N ILE A 29 7.35 -0.84 -24.91
CA ILE A 29 6.89 0.07 -25.99
C ILE A 29 6.91 1.57 -25.65
N ALA A 30 6.80 1.99 -24.39
CA ALA A 30 7.00 3.40 -23.99
C ALA A 30 6.99 3.51 -22.46
N PRO A 31 7.60 4.56 -21.86
CA PRO A 31 7.41 4.81 -20.44
C PRO A 31 5.92 5.00 -20.15
N ALA A 32 5.35 4.05 -19.40
CA ALA A 32 3.99 4.12 -18.85
C ALA A 32 3.73 5.51 -18.26
N HIS A 33 2.72 6.18 -18.79
CA HIS A 33 2.38 7.54 -18.39
C HIS A 33 2.10 7.61 -16.87
N SER A 34 2.44 8.75 -16.25
CA SER A 34 2.25 8.96 -14.80
C SER A 34 0.82 8.66 -14.33
N HIS A 35 -0.19 8.97 -15.13
CA HIS A 35 -1.59 8.68 -14.82
C HIS A 35 -1.92 7.18 -14.78
N ILE A 36 -1.20 6.34 -15.55
CA ILE A 36 -1.35 4.88 -15.50
C ILE A 36 -0.81 4.38 -14.15
N LEU A 37 0.36 4.85 -13.71
CA LEU A 37 0.88 4.51 -12.38
C LEU A 37 -0.08 4.96 -11.27
N CYS A 38 -0.62 6.18 -11.37
CA CYS A 38 -1.64 6.67 -10.44
C CYS A 38 -2.89 5.78 -10.38
N LEU A 39 -3.35 5.26 -11.53
CA LEU A 39 -4.48 4.34 -11.60
C LEU A 39 -4.19 3.04 -10.84
N HIS A 40 -3.02 2.45 -11.04
CA HIS A 40 -2.61 1.22 -10.34
C HIS A 40 -2.41 1.47 -8.84
N ILE A 41 -1.87 2.63 -8.45
CA ILE A 41 -1.78 3.03 -7.03
C ILE A 41 -3.18 3.12 -6.41
N LEU A 42 -4.16 3.70 -7.10
CA LEU A 42 -5.53 3.79 -6.60
C LEU A 42 -6.17 2.42 -6.44
N TYR A 43 -5.99 1.52 -7.41
CA TYR A 43 -6.50 0.15 -7.30
C TYR A 43 -5.97 -0.52 -6.03
N TRP A 44 -4.65 -0.54 -5.84
CA TRP A 44 -4.05 -1.18 -4.67
C TRP A 44 -4.37 -0.47 -3.36
N LEU A 45 -4.52 0.86 -3.38
CA LEU A 45 -5.00 1.61 -2.22
C LEU A 45 -6.42 1.19 -1.81
N ILE A 46 -7.33 1.03 -2.77
CA ILE A 46 -8.70 0.61 -2.48
C ILE A 46 -8.68 -0.81 -1.90
N THR A 47 -7.96 -1.74 -2.52
CA THR A 47 -7.77 -3.10 -1.98
C THR A 47 -7.22 -3.04 -0.55
N LEU A 48 -6.15 -2.28 -0.30
CA LEU A 48 -5.59 -2.16 1.03
C LEU A 48 -6.60 -1.59 2.03
N ARG A 49 -7.36 -0.54 1.66
CA ARG A 49 -8.39 0.05 2.54
C ARG A 49 -9.54 -0.91 2.87
N LEU A 50 -9.93 -1.75 1.92
CA LEU A 50 -10.99 -2.75 2.13
C LEU A 50 -10.58 -3.76 3.20
N TYR A 51 -9.32 -4.19 3.18
CA TYR A 51 -8.84 -5.26 4.07
C TYR A 51 -8.15 -4.77 5.35
N PHE A 52 -7.61 -3.55 5.38
CA PHE A 52 -6.83 -3.05 6.51
C PHE A 52 -7.59 -3.00 7.86
N PRO A 53 -8.88 -2.58 7.92
CA PRO A 53 -9.66 -2.63 9.15
C PRO A 53 -9.84 -4.06 9.67
N VAL A 54 -10.07 -5.00 8.76
CA VAL A 54 -10.28 -6.42 9.10
C VAL A 54 -8.96 -7.05 9.53
N TYR A 55 -7.85 -6.70 8.88
CA TYR A 55 -6.50 -7.10 9.26
C TYR A 55 -6.14 -6.63 10.67
N ARG A 56 -6.47 -5.38 11.02
CA ARG A 56 -6.27 -4.86 12.38
C ARG A 56 -7.10 -5.63 13.41
N GLN A 57 -8.34 -5.96 13.07
CA GLN A 57 -9.26 -6.65 13.98
C GLN A 57 -8.89 -8.13 14.18
N ALA A 58 -8.62 -8.86 13.10
CA ALA A 58 -8.17 -10.26 13.12
C ALA A 58 -6.94 -10.46 14.01
N ARG A 59 -6.05 -9.45 14.05
CA ARG A 59 -4.83 -9.50 14.85
C ARG A 59 -4.95 -8.92 16.26
N SER A 60 -6.10 -8.31 16.61
CA SER A 60 -6.41 -7.83 17.97
C SER A 60 -7.22 -8.85 18.78
N ASP A 61 -8.14 -9.58 18.13
CA ASP A 61 -9.10 -10.46 18.81
C ASP A 61 -8.56 -11.87 19.11
N GLY A 62 -7.30 -12.18 18.78
CA GLY A 62 -6.63 -13.41 19.17
C GLY A 62 -7.36 -14.69 18.74
N GLN A 63 -7.08 -15.18 17.52
CA GLN A 63 -7.26 -16.56 17.06
C GLN A 63 -8.63 -17.27 17.24
N ASP A 64 -9.69 -16.59 17.69
CA ASP A 64 -11.05 -17.15 17.84
C ASP A 64 -11.95 -16.94 16.60
N SER A 65 -11.41 -16.29 15.57
CA SER A 65 -12.08 -16.01 14.31
C SER A 65 -11.64 -17.01 13.22
N LYS A 66 -12.52 -17.35 12.28
CA LYS A 66 -12.29 -18.35 11.22
C LYS A 66 -10.93 -18.15 10.52
N PRO A 67 -9.92 -19.02 10.75
CA PRO A 67 -8.53 -18.75 10.39
C PRO A 67 -8.31 -18.61 8.89
N ASP A 68 -9.07 -19.33 8.06
CA ASP A 68 -8.90 -19.34 6.60
C ASP A 68 -9.29 -18.00 5.94
N ILE A 69 -10.27 -17.29 6.50
CA ILE A 69 -10.75 -16.01 5.96
C ILE A 69 -9.74 -14.90 6.31
N GLU A 70 -9.21 -14.93 7.52
CA GLU A 70 -8.21 -13.97 7.99
C GLU A 70 -6.89 -14.11 7.25
N ASP A 71 -6.42 -15.33 7.01
CA ASP A 71 -5.19 -15.61 6.25
C ASP A 71 -5.28 -15.07 4.81
N ARG A 72 -6.44 -15.20 4.15
CA ARG A 72 -6.65 -14.62 2.82
C ARG A 72 -6.56 -13.09 2.82
N PHE A 73 -7.13 -12.43 3.84
CA PHE A 73 -7.09 -10.97 3.94
C PHE A 73 -5.68 -10.46 4.27
N ILE A 74 -4.95 -11.16 5.13
CA ILE A 74 -3.53 -10.91 5.40
C ILE A 74 -2.72 -10.97 4.10
N LYS A 75 -2.88 -12.02 3.30
CA LYS A 75 -2.18 -12.17 2.02
C LYS A 75 -2.51 -11.06 1.04
N LEU A 76 -3.76 -10.59 0.99
CA LEU A 76 -4.17 -9.48 0.13
C LEU A 76 -3.59 -8.13 0.58
N CYS A 77 -3.57 -7.86 1.89
CA CYS A 77 -2.90 -6.68 2.44
C CYS A 77 -1.42 -6.66 2.09
N ASN A 78 -0.72 -7.77 2.33
CA ASN A 78 0.72 -7.90 2.06
C ASN A 78 1.03 -7.73 0.56
N ARG A 79 0.22 -8.34 -0.31
CA ARG A 79 0.36 -8.14 -1.75
C ARG A 79 0.13 -6.68 -2.14
N ALA A 80 -0.88 -6.03 -1.57
CA ALA A 80 -1.18 -4.64 -1.88
C ALA A 80 -0.06 -3.69 -1.42
N THR A 81 0.57 -3.93 -0.27
CA THR A 81 1.71 -3.13 0.19
C THR A 81 2.93 -3.33 -0.72
N GLU A 82 3.28 -4.57 -1.08
CA GLU A 82 4.37 -4.87 -2.01
C GLU A 82 4.20 -4.14 -3.36
N GLU A 83 3.01 -4.21 -3.95
CA GLU A 83 2.70 -3.57 -5.23
C GLU A 83 2.73 -2.03 -5.11
N LEU A 84 2.24 -1.47 -4.00
CA LEU A 84 2.31 -0.03 -3.75
C LEU A 84 3.75 0.46 -3.65
N LEU A 85 4.62 -0.25 -2.93
CA LEU A 85 6.04 0.11 -2.81
C LEU A 85 6.75 0.09 -4.18
N GLN A 86 6.45 -0.91 -5.02
CA GLN A 86 6.98 -0.96 -6.38
C GLN A 86 6.48 0.22 -7.22
N LEU A 87 5.19 0.55 -7.14
CA LEU A 87 4.61 1.67 -7.87
C LEU A 87 5.14 3.03 -7.41
N PHE A 88 5.35 3.24 -6.11
CA PHE A 88 5.96 4.46 -5.58
C PHE A 88 7.41 4.60 -6.07
N SER A 89 8.19 3.52 -6.00
CA SER A 89 9.57 3.50 -6.49
C SER A 89 9.64 3.79 -7.99
N GLU A 90 8.77 3.17 -8.79
CA GLU A 90 8.74 3.37 -10.23
C GLU A 90 8.27 4.78 -10.62
N PHE A 91 7.30 5.32 -9.88
CA PHE A 91 6.85 6.70 -10.06
C PHE A 91 7.98 7.68 -9.75
N ASP A 92 8.67 7.50 -8.63
CA ASP A 92 9.78 8.35 -8.24
C ASP A 92 10.92 8.31 -9.26
N LYS A 93 11.30 7.11 -9.69
CA LYS A 93 12.35 6.88 -10.68
C LYS A 93 12.06 7.58 -12.02
N ARG A 94 10.80 7.59 -12.48
CA ARG A 94 10.43 8.15 -13.79
C ARG A 94 10.07 9.62 -13.74
N TYR A 95 9.39 10.04 -12.69
CA TYR A 95 8.74 11.34 -12.63
C TYR A 95 9.20 12.17 -11.46
N SER A 96 9.80 11.60 -10.41
CA SER A 96 9.96 12.18 -9.08
C SER A 96 8.64 12.31 -8.31
N SER A 97 8.66 11.87 -7.05
CA SER A 97 7.53 11.90 -6.13
C SER A 97 7.03 13.30 -5.82
N LYS A 98 7.81 14.34 -6.14
CA LYS A 98 7.37 15.73 -6.05
C LYS A 98 6.17 16.03 -6.93
N TYR A 99 5.94 15.29 -8.01
CA TYR A 99 4.76 15.46 -8.86
C TYR A 99 3.66 14.45 -8.58
N LEU A 100 3.76 13.68 -7.48
CA LEU A 100 2.69 12.78 -7.08
C LEU A 100 1.42 13.61 -6.78
N PRO A 101 0.25 13.23 -7.32
CA PRO A 101 -1.00 13.92 -7.01
C PRO A 101 -1.27 13.93 -5.50
N ARG A 102 -1.74 15.08 -4.98
CA ARG A 102 -2.06 15.24 -3.56
C ARG A 102 -3.00 14.16 -3.01
N SER A 103 -3.94 13.69 -3.84
CA SER A 103 -4.88 12.62 -3.48
C SER A 103 -4.20 11.29 -3.15
N LEU A 104 -3.01 11.03 -3.69
CA LEU A 104 -2.26 9.79 -3.49
C LEU A 104 -1.30 9.82 -2.30
N LEU A 105 -1.11 10.97 -1.65
CA LEU A 105 -0.30 11.05 -0.43
C LEU A 105 -0.86 10.14 0.68
N GLN A 106 -2.18 10.00 0.75
CA GLN A 106 -2.83 9.07 1.68
C GLN A 106 -2.52 7.61 1.37
N ALA A 107 -2.21 7.26 0.12
CA ALA A 107 -1.81 5.90 -0.24
C ALA A 107 -0.52 5.52 0.45
N ILE A 108 0.45 6.43 0.45
CA ILE A 108 1.77 6.23 1.06
C ILE A 108 1.63 6.09 2.58
N VAL A 109 0.81 6.93 3.22
CA VAL A 109 0.58 6.86 4.67
C VAL A 109 -0.09 5.53 5.06
N ILE A 110 -1.13 5.12 4.34
CA ILE A 110 -1.87 3.87 4.66
C ILE A 110 -0.98 2.65 4.40
N CYS A 111 -0.17 2.67 3.33
CA CYS A 111 0.83 1.63 3.07
C CYS A 111 1.84 1.55 4.22
N GLY A 112 2.39 2.68 4.66
CA GLY A 112 3.31 2.73 5.79
C GLY A 112 2.69 2.21 7.09
N ASP A 113 1.43 2.55 7.37
CA ASP A 113 0.72 2.05 8.55
C ASP A 113 0.51 0.53 8.51
N ALA A 114 0.27 -0.03 7.33
CA ALA A 114 0.16 -1.47 7.14
C ALA A 114 1.48 -2.18 7.35
N LEU A 115 2.59 -1.60 6.87
CA LEU A 115 3.93 -2.15 7.05
C LEU A 115 4.41 -2.07 8.51
N ILE A 116 4.08 -1.00 9.24
CA ILE A 116 4.32 -0.90 10.70
C ILE A 116 3.62 -2.06 11.41
N LEU A 117 2.33 -2.25 11.12
CA LEU A 117 1.55 -3.32 11.74
C LEU A 117 2.10 -4.71 11.39
N GLU A 118 2.53 -4.93 10.14
CA GLU A 118 3.17 -6.18 9.71
C GLU A 118 4.49 -6.43 10.46
N ARG A 119 5.36 -5.42 10.53
CA ARG A 119 6.66 -5.48 11.20
C ARG A 119 6.52 -5.77 12.70
N ASP A 120 5.61 -5.09 13.39
CA ASP A 120 5.44 -5.18 14.84
C ASP A 120 4.88 -6.54 15.28
N GLN A 121 4.15 -7.19 14.37
CA GLN A 121 3.49 -8.46 14.64
C GLN A 121 4.21 -9.65 14.01
N ALA A 122 5.28 -9.43 13.25
CA ALA A 122 6.12 -10.50 12.73
C ALA A 122 6.76 -11.29 13.89
N SER A 123 6.73 -12.62 13.79
CA SER A 123 7.38 -13.49 14.77
C SER A 123 8.87 -13.13 14.91
N LYS A 124 9.42 -13.28 16.11
CA LYS A 124 10.86 -13.12 16.37
C LYS A 124 11.72 -14.04 15.49
N GLU A 125 11.14 -15.13 15.02
CA GLU A 125 11.77 -16.14 14.15
C GLU A 125 11.75 -15.75 12.67
N ALA A 126 11.10 -14.64 12.30
CA ALA A 126 10.98 -14.14 10.93
C ALA A 126 11.66 -12.76 10.75
N PRO A 127 12.99 -12.64 10.97
CA PRO A 127 13.69 -11.35 10.91
C PRO A 127 13.57 -10.67 9.54
N LYS A 128 13.57 -11.45 8.45
CA LYS A 128 13.41 -10.91 7.09
C LYS A 128 12.11 -10.14 6.88
N VAL A 129 11.01 -10.55 7.51
CA VAL A 129 9.72 -9.84 7.38
C VAL A 129 9.81 -8.48 8.09
N ARG A 130 10.51 -8.43 9.23
CA ARG A 130 10.73 -7.19 9.98
C ARG A 130 11.64 -6.22 9.21
N ASP A 131 12.72 -6.75 8.62
CA ASP A 131 13.67 -5.97 7.84
C ASP A 131 13.00 -5.41 6.58
N ASN A 132 12.31 -6.25 5.80
CA ASN A 132 11.55 -5.80 4.62
C ASN A 132 10.46 -4.78 4.98
N GLY A 133 9.74 -5.01 6.09
CA GLY A 133 8.74 -4.07 6.60
C GLY A 133 9.37 -2.71 6.93
N GLN A 134 10.53 -2.72 7.59
CA GLN A 134 11.28 -1.52 7.93
C GLN A 134 11.77 -0.76 6.68
N GLU A 135 12.35 -1.45 5.70
CA GLU A 135 12.75 -0.86 4.43
C GLU A 135 11.56 -0.21 3.69
N GLY A 136 10.41 -0.89 3.67
CA GLY A 136 9.18 -0.35 3.08
C GLY A 136 8.66 0.90 3.80
N ILE A 137 8.75 0.94 5.14
CA ILE A 137 8.38 2.12 5.94
C ILE A 137 9.31 3.30 5.60
N GLU A 138 10.61 3.06 5.51
CA GLU A 138 11.60 4.08 5.14
C GLU A 138 11.36 4.63 3.74
N LEU A 139 11.04 3.76 2.78
CA LEU A 139 10.63 4.18 1.44
C LEU A 139 9.40 5.08 1.48
N CYS A 140 8.36 4.73 2.26
CA CYS A 140 7.18 5.56 2.42
C CYS A 140 7.50 6.94 3.01
N ILE A 141 8.35 6.99 4.04
CA ILE A 141 8.79 8.24 4.67
C ILE A 141 9.56 9.11 3.68
N CYS A 142 10.54 8.54 2.96
CA CYS A 142 11.33 9.26 1.96
C CYS A 142 10.44 9.80 0.84
N THR A 143 9.52 8.98 0.34
CA THR A 143 8.55 9.37 -0.70
C THR A 143 7.71 10.57 -0.26
N LEU A 144 7.23 10.58 1.00
CA LEU A 144 6.47 11.71 1.56
C LEU A 144 7.32 12.96 1.78
N GLN A 145 8.61 12.82 2.12
CA GLN A 145 9.54 13.95 2.26
C GLN A 145 9.78 14.62 0.90
N VAL A 146 10.05 13.84 -0.14
CA VAL A 146 10.23 14.36 -1.51
C VAL A 146 8.93 15.00 -2.02
N ALA A 147 7.78 14.37 -1.79
CA ALA A 147 6.48 14.97 -2.10
C ALA A 147 6.23 16.27 -1.32
N GLY A 148 6.88 16.43 -0.17
CA GLY A 148 6.86 17.61 0.69
C GLY A 148 7.38 18.89 0.04
N GLU A 149 8.25 18.76 -0.97
CA GLU A 149 8.76 19.90 -1.74
C GLU A 149 7.65 20.62 -2.52
N THR A 150 6.66 19.87 -3.01
CA THR A 150 5.49 20.42 -3.72
C THR A 150 4.29 20.59 -2.80
N TRP A 151 4.09 19.63 -1.90
CA TRP A 151 2.94 19.59 -0.99
C TRP A 151 3.44 19.68 0.46
N PRO A 152 3.52 20.87 1.08
CA PRO A 152 4.07 21.03 2.43
C PRO A 152 3.40 20.15 3.51
N HIS A 153 2.12 19.78 3.30
CA HIS A 153 1.44 18.84 4.19
C HIS A 153 2.03 17.42 4.18
N ALA A 154 2.65 16.97 3.08
CA ALA A 154 3.29 15.66 2.98
C ALA A 154 4.47 15.51 3.95
N ALA A 155 5.23 16.58 4.19
CA ALA A 155 6.30 16.58 5.20
C ALA A 155 5.74 16.32 6.61
N ASN A 156 4.59 16.91 6.96
CA ASN A 156 3.92 16.61 8.23
C ASN A 156 3.43 15.16 8.31
N LEU A 157 2.97 14.58 7.20
CA LEU A 157 2.60 13.17 7.14
C LEU A 157 3.82 12.25 7.34
N ALA A 158 4.96 12.58 6.76
CA ALA A 158 6.22 11.86 6.96
C ALA A 158 6.64 11.83 8.43
N LEU A 159 6.62 12.98 9.11
CA LEU A 159 6.95 13.09 10.54
C LEU A 159 6.02 12.23 11.41
N ARG A 160 4.72 12.25 11.12
CA ARG A 160 3.74 11.44 11.86
C ARG A 160 3.90 9.94 11.59
N LEU A 161 4.28 9.55 10.38
CA LEU A 161 4.58 8.16 10.06
C LEU A 161 5.85 7.69 10.79
N GLN A 162 6.91 8.51 10.75
CA GLN A 162 8.16 8.24 11.47
C GLN A 162 7.96 8.09 12.98
N ALA A 163 7.17 8.99 13.60
CA ALA A 163 6.86 8.90 15.02
C ALA A 163 6.13 7.59 15.39
N ARG A 164 5.27 7.07 14.50
CA ARG A 164 4.58 5.80 14.70
C ARG A 164 5.48 4.59 14.48
N ALA A 165 6.41 4.67 13.53
CA ALA A 165 7.37 3.60 13.28
C ALA A 165 8.40 3.43 14.40
N ALA A 166 8.61 4.46 15.23
CA ALA A 166 9.58 4.45 16.33
C ALA A 166 9.02 3.99 17.69
N MET A 167 7.70 3.81 17.79
CA MET A 167 7.03 3.21 18.97
C MET A 167 7.15 1.69 18.94
#